data_AF-A0A938B4H0-F1
#
_entry.id   AF-A0A938B4H0-F1
#
_cell.length_a   1.000
_cell.length_b   1.000
_cell.length_c   1.000
_cell.angle_alpha   90.00
_cell.angle_beta   90.00
_cell.angle_gamma   90.00
#
_symmetry.space_group_name_H-M   'P 1'
#
loop_
_entity.id
_entity.type
_entity.pdbx_description
1 polymer ?
#
loop_
_entity_poly.entity_id
_entity_poly.type
_entity_poly.pdbx_seq_one_letter_code
_entity_poly.pdbx_strand_id
1 'polypeptide(L)' 'MHLGISLLSGPRPVDAAAIAHQAEALGFASLWLGEHPVMPVHSSVSAPGTTGGSIPVPQWYG' A
#
# COMPACT_ATOMS: atom_id res chain seq x y z
N MET A 1 20.88 19.01 -0.27
CA MET A 1 19.75 18.30 -0.91
C MET A 1 19.26 17.23 0.06
N HIS A 2 17.95 17.11 0.26
CA HIS A 2 17.36 16.08 1.14
C HIS A 2 16.63 15.06 0.27
N LEU A 3 16.94 13.79 0.44
CA LEU A 3 16.34 12.69 -0.30
C LEU A 3 15.28 12.01 0.56
N GLY A 4 14.13 11.69 -0.04
CA GLY A 4 13.05 10.96 0.62
C GLY A 4 12.68 9.70 -0.14
N ILE A 5 12.06 8.73 0.56
CA ILE A 5 11.51 7.52 -0.06
C ILE A 5 10.00 7.49 0.13
N SER A 6 9.29 6.97 -0.88
CA SER A 6 7.85 6.73 -0.84
C SER A 6 7.56 5.27 -1.10
N LEU A 7 6.75 4.66 -0.24
CA LEU A 7 6.36 3.25 -0.28
C LEU A 7 4.84 3.13 -0.23
N LEU A 8 4.32 2.10 -0.88
CA LEU A 8 2.91 1.72 -0.78
C LEU A 8 2.76 0.57 0.22
N SER A 9 1.85 0.72 1.17
CA SER A 9 1.44 -0.35 2.08
C SER A 9 0.77 -1.44 1.24
N GLY A 10 1.46 -2.56 1.03
CA GLY A 10 0.94 -3.66 0.23
C GLY A 10 -0.14 -4.47 0.97
N PRO A 11 -0.67 -5.53 0.36
CA PRO A 11 -1.64 -6.42 0.99
C PRO A 11 -1.16 -7.13 2.25
N ARG A 12 0.14 -7.07 2.55
CA ARG A 12 0.77 -7.69 3.71
C ARG A 12 1.21 -6.58 4.65
N PRO A 13 1.01 -6.76 5.97
CA PRO A 13 1.48 -5.79 6.94
C PRO A 13 3.00 -5.63 6.81
N VAL A 14 3.45 -4.37 6.90
CA VAL A 14 4.85 -4.01 6.92
C VAL A 14 5.19 -3.35 8.25
N ASP A 15 6.39 -3.63 8.76
CA ASP A 15 6.90 -2.94 9.93
C ASP A 15 7.50 -1.59 9.50
N ALA A 16 6.70 -0.54 9.63
CA ALA A 16 7.10 0.82 9.26
C ALA A 16 8.30 1.32 10.08
N ALA A 17 8.46 0.87 11.33
CA ALA A 17 9.57 1.29 12.19
C ALA A 17 10.89 0.66 11.72
N ALA A 18 10.86 -0.63 11.36
CA ALA A 18 12.03 -1.31 10.79
C ALA A 18 12.49 -0.66 9.48
N ILE A 19 11.53 -0.24 8.63
CA ILE A 19 11.82 0.47 7.38
C ILE A 19 12.39 1.86 7.65
N ALA A 20 11.79 2.63 8.57
CA ALA A 20 12.26 3.97 8.92
C ALA A 20 13.71 3.92 9.43
N HIS A 21 14.03 2.98 10.32
CA HIS A 21 15.39 2.81 10.82
C HIS A 21 16.41 2.54 9.71
N GLN A 22 16.06 1.73 8.71
CA GLN A 22 16.96 1.52 7.57
C GLN A 22 17.03 2.74 6.64
N ALA A 23 15.93 3.46 6.43
CA ALA A 23 15.95 4.68 5.63
C ALA A 23 16.87 5.74 6.27
N GLU A 24 16.83 5.89 7.59
CA GLU A 24 17.72 6.78 8.34
C GLU A 24 19.18 6.34 8.23
N ALA A 25 19.47 5.04 8.38
CA ALA A 25 20.83 4.49 8.26
C ALA A 25 21.44 4.71 6.87
N LEU A 26 20.60 4.78 5.83
CA LEU A 26 21.00 5.05 4.45
C LEU A 26 21.05 6.56 4.11
N GLY A 27 20.71 7.44 5.05
CA GLY A 27 20.79 8.90 4.90
C GLY A 27 19.56 9.56 4.27
N PHE A 28 18.42 8.87 4.20
CA PHE A 28 17.17 9.49 3.78
C PHE A 28 16.60 10.39 4.88
N ALA A 29 16.07 11.54 4.48
CA ALA A 29 15.54 12.56 5.38
C ALA A 29 14.03 12.41 5.65
N SER A 30 13.33 11.61 4.86
CA SER A 30 11.88 11.41 5.02
C SER A 30 11.42 10.07 4.45
N LEU A 31 10.48 9.45 5.16
CA LEU A 31 9.73 8.27 4.73
C LEU A 31 8.26 8.65 4.56
N TRP A 32 7.69 8.34 3.39
CA TRP A 32 6.26 8.47 3.12
C TRP A 32 5.67 7.09 2.91
N LEU A 33 4.68 6.73 3.72
CA LEU A 33 3.96 5.46 3.61
C LEU A 33 2.51 5.73 3.20
N GLY A 34 2.17 5.37 1.97
CA GLY A 34 0.80 5.45 1.47
C GLY A 34 -0.03 4.30 2.03
N GLU A 35 -1.13 4.62 2.71
CA GLU A 35 -2.13 3.65 3.16
C GLU A 35 -3.26 3.58 2.14
N HIS A 36 -3.64 2.37 1.74
CA HIS A 36 -4.82 2.18 0.92
C HIS A 36 -6.09 2.30 1.78
N PRO A 37 -7.18 2.90 1.28
CA PRO A 37 -8.46 2.84 1.97
C PRO A 37 -8.87 1.38 2.16
N VAL A 38 -9.31 1.04 3.36
CA VAL A 38 -9.94 -0.25 3.65
C VAL A 38 -11.17 -0.38 2.75
N MET A 39 -11.12 -1.31 1.79
CA MET A 39 -12.26 -1.61 0.93
C MET A 39 -13.37 -2.24 1.79
N PRO A 40 -14.63 -1.75 1.69
CA PRO A 40 -15.74 -2.36 2.40
C PRO A 40 -15.89 -3.83 2.02
N VAL A 41 -16.00 -4.70 3.03
CA VAL A 41 -16.27 -6.14 2.84
C VAL A 41 -17.65 -6.36 2.19
N HIS A 42 -18.57 -5.42 2.41
CA HIS A 42 -19.86 -5.35 1.74
C HIS A 42 -19.98 -3.99 1.04
N SER A 43 -20.10 -4.01 -0.28
CA SER A 43 -20.33 -2.82 -1.12
C SER A 43 -21.56 -3.06 -1.98
N SER A 44 -22.46 -2.08 -2.06
CA SER A 44 -23.53 -2.04 -3.07
C SER A 44 -23.06 -1.42 -4.39
N VAL A 45 -21.82 -0.91 -4.43
CA VAL A 45 -21.19 -0.31 -5.60
C VAL A 45 -20.34 -1.37 -6.30
N SER A 46 -20.67 -1.61 -7.57
CA SER A 46 -19.93 -2.52 -8.45
C SER A 46 -18.56 -1.95 -8.81
N ALA A 47 -17.52 -2.79 -8.78
CA ALA A 47 -16.19 -2.41 -9.23
C ALA A 47 -16.22 -1.98 -10.71
N PRO A 48 -15.74 -0.77 -11.06
CA PRO A 48 -15.69 -0.31 -12.44
C PRO A 48 -14.91 -1.28 -13.34
N GLY A 49 -15.41 -1.54 -14.55
CA GLY A 49 -14.71 -2.39 -15.52
C GLY A 49 -14.82 -3.90 -15.28
N THR A 50 -15.69 -4.35 -14.37
CA THR A 50 -15.94 -5.79 -14.13
C THR A 50 -17.37 -6.17 -14.53
N THR A 51 -17.54 -7.30 -15.20
CA THR A 51 -18.87 -7.87 -15.48
C THR A 51 -19.43 -8.46 -14.19
N GLY A 52 -20.44 -7.81 -13.62
CA GLY A 52 -21.09 -8.26 -12.37
C GLY A 52 -20.58 -7.60 -11.09
N GLY A 53 -19.61 -6.67 -11.17
CA GLY A 53 -19.19 -5.84 -10.04
C GLY A 53 -18.24 -6.49 -9.03
N SER A 54 -17.79 -7.73 -9.29
CA SER A 54 -16.83 -8.44 -8.44
C SER A 54 -15.51 -7.68 -8.33
N ILE A 55 -14.98 -7.53 -7.12
CA ILE A 55 -13.64 -6.98 -6.89
C ILE A 55 -12.62 -8.00 -7.43
N PRO A 56 -11.72 -7.61 -8.36
CA PRO A 56 -10.68 -8.52 -8.85
C PRO A 56 -9.75 -8.94 -7.72
N VAL A 57 -9.51 -10.25 -7.59
CA VAL A 57 -8.47 -10.74 -6.69
C VAL A 57 -7.11 -10.44 -7.34
N PRO A 58 -6.17 -9.77 -6.67
CA PRO A 58 -4.87 -9.49 -7.26
C PRO A 58 -4.15 -10.81 -7.62
N GLN A 59 -3.68 -10.88 -8.86
CA GLN A 59 -2.97 -12.04 -9.43
C GLN A 59 -1.68 -12.46 -8.69
N TRP A 60 -1.19 -11.65 -7.75
CA TRP A 60 0.01 -11.90 -6.95
C TRP A 60 -0.25 -12.67 -5.65
N TYR A 61 -1.49 -13.14 -5.42
CA TYR A 61 -1.87 -14.02 -4.31
C TYR A 61 -1.84 -15.52 -4.68
N GLY A 62 -1.32 -15.86 -5.87
CA GLY A 62 -1.15 -17.24 -6.35
C GLY A 62 0.07 -17.94 -5.77
#